data_AF-A0A3P6QHU6-F1
#
_entry.id   AF-A0A3P6QHU6-F1
#
_cell.length_a   1.000
_cell.length_b   1.000
_cell.length_c   1.000
_cell.angle_alpha   90.00
_cell.angle_beta   90.00
_cell.angle_gamma   90.00
#
_symmetry.space_group_name_H-M   'P 1'
#
loop_
_entity.id
_entity.type
_entity.pdbx_description
1 polymer ?
#
loop_
_entity_poly.entity_id
_entity_poly.type
_entity_poly.pdbx_seq_one_letter_code
_entity_poly.pdbx_strand_id
1 'polypeptide(L)'
;FLHSVVVHSGRHRSGRYIAYINPLGDNEWYCFNDASVSKCSSNDAINMNYGISDEPDESDCQPQSTAYILVYIAKNAKEEVLRPVTEEDITASLRKRFQEEQQSVDEND
;
A
#
# COMPACT_ATOMS: atom_id res chain seq x y z
N PHE A 1 -6.61 3.24 -14.16
CA PHE A 1 -6.46 4.30 -13.14
C PHE A 1 -5.29 3.93 -12.25
N LEU A 2 -4.67 4.90 -11.58
CA LEU A 2 -3.58 4.64 -10.64
C LEU A 2 -4.18 4.04 -9.36
N HIS A 3 -3.78 2.81 -9.03
CA HIS A 3 -4.30 2.06 -7.89
C HIS A 3 -3.37 2.13 -6.68
N SER A 4 -2.05 2.04 -6.90
CA SER A 4 -1.08 2.14 -5.83
C SER A 4 0.22 2.82 -6.26
N VAL A 5 0.83 3.53 -5.32
CA VAL A 5 2.17 4.13 -5.41
C VAL A 5 3.02 3.53 -4.30
N VAL A 6 4.02 2.74 -4.67
CA VAL A 6 5.02 2.24 -3.71
C VAL A 6 6.18 3.21 -3.70
N VAL A 7 6.47 3.76 -2.52
CA VAL A 7 7.47 4.79 -2.31
C VAL A 7 8.67 4.16 -1.62
N HIS A 8 9.85 4.44 -2.14
CA HIS A 8 11.12 4.10 -1.51
C HIS A 8 11.73 5.36 -0.92
N SER A 9 12.02 5.30 0.38
CA SER A 9 12.76 6.34 1.10
C SER A 9 14.12 5.79 1.51
N GLY A 10 15.18 6.22 0.83
CA GLY A 10 16.54 5.78 1.14
C GLY A 10 17.50 5.75 -0.04
N ARG A 11 18.69 5.19 0.19
CA ARG A 11 19.76 5.04 -0.80
C ARG A 11 19.65 3.70 -1.53
N HIS A 12 20.46 3.49 -2.57
CA HIS A 12 20.39 2.35 -3.50
C HIS A 12 20.40 0.96 -2.85
N ARG A 13 20.89 0.81 -1.62
CA ARG A 13 21.01 -0.48 -0.90
C ARG A 13 20.34 -0.50 0.47
N SER A 14 19.70 0.60 0.88
CA SER A 14 19.14 0.74 2.22
C SER A 14 18.03 1.78 2.20
N GLY A 15 16.84 1.39 2.65
CA GLY A 15 15.72 2.30 2.72
C GLY A 15 14.50 1.61 3.30
N ARG A 16 13.42 2.38 3.38
CA ARG A 16 12.11 1.92 3.81
C ARG A 16 11.13 2.02 2.65
N TYR A 17 10.26 1.04 2.54
CA TYR A 17 9.16 1.05 1.60
C TYR A 17 7.87 1.35 2.33
N ILE A 18 7.06 2.22 1.73
CA ILE A 18 5.67 2.43 2.13
C ILE A 18 4.80 2.32 0.88
N ALA A 19 3.53 1.97 1.06
CA ALA A 19 2.59 1.87 -0.05
C ALA A 19 1.41 2.81 0.17
N TYR A 20 1.14 3.65 -0.82
CA TYR A 20 -0.12 4.37 -0.90
C TYR A 20 -1.06 3.58 -1.79
N ILE A 21 -2.26 3.29 -1.31
CA ILE A 21 -3.24 2.48 -2.05
C ILE A 21 -4.58 3.20 -2.05
N ASN A 22 -5.25 3.18 -3.20
CA ASN A 22 -6.65 3.55 -3.41
C ASN A 22 -7.44 2.24 -3.62
N PRO A 23 -7.87 1.56 -2.53
CA PRO A 23 -8.26 0.15 -2.58
C PRO A 23 -9.50 -0.10 -3.43
N LEU A 24 -10.47 0.82 -3.38
CA LEU A 24 -11.73 0.74 -4.10
C LEU A 24 -11.69 1.47 -5.46
N GLY A 25 -10.59 2.16 -5.75
CA GLY A 25 -10.47 2.98 -6.95
C GLY A 25 -11.42 4.18 -6.97
N ASP A 26 -11.91 4.61 -5.81
CA ASP A 26 -12.83 5.75 -5.58
C ASP A 26 -12.09 7.05 -5.25
N ASN A 27 -10.75 7.01 -5.27
CA ASN A 27 -9.86 8.13 -4.97
C ASN A 27 -9.74 8.43 -3.47
N GLU A 28 -10.14 7.51 -2.60
CA GLU A 28 -9.77 7.51 -1.19
C GLU A 28 -8.41 6.80 -1.00
N TRP A 29 -7.42 7.55 -0.52
CA TRP A 29 -6.05 7.08 -0.40
C TRP A 29 -5.68 6.75 1.04
N TYR A 30 -4.91 5.68 1.20
CA TYR A 30 -4.40 5.21 2.48
C TYR A 30 -2.90 4.95 2.38
N CYS A 31 -2.15 5.38 3.38
CA CYS A 31 -0.74 5.10 3.56
C CYS A 31 -0.59 3.85 4.43
N PHE A 32 0.00 2.81 3.86
CA PHE A 32 0.35 1.56 4.53
C PHE A 32 1.84 1.60 4.87
N ASN A 33 2.12 1.70 6.17
CA ASN A 33 3.44 1.84 6.73
C ASN A 33 3.66 0.78 7.82
N ASP A 34 4.08 -0.41 7.39
CA ASP A 34 4.24 -1.60 8.22
C ASP A 34 2.98 -1.92 9.04
N ALA A 35 3.04 -1.80 10.36
CA ALA A 35 1.92 -2.06 11.27
C ALA A 35 0.88 -0.92 11.34
N SER A 36 1.12 0.20 10.66
CA SER A 36 0.26 1.38 10.70
C SER A 36 -0.41 1.67 9.37
N VAL A 37 -1.70 2.02 9.41
CA VAL A 37 -2.48 2.46 8.25
C VAL A 37 -3.13 3.79 8.59
N SER A 38 -2.96 4.79 7.71
CA SER A 38 -3.57 6.11 7.87
C SER A 38 -4.20 6.60 6.58
N LYS A 39 -5.33 7.32 6.70
CA LYS A 39 -5.95 7.99 5.54
C LYS A 39 -5.08 9.19 5.14
N CYS A 40 -4.92 9.41 3.83
CA CYS A 40 -4.10 10.49 3.28
C CYS A 40 -4.77 11.12 2.05
N SER A 41 -4.27 12.27 1.60
CA SER A 41 -4.77 12.90 0.39
C SER A 41 -4.16 12.29 -0.87
N SER A 42 -4.83 12.43 -2.01
CA SER A 42 -4.23 12.07 -3.31
C SER A 42 -2.96 12.88 -3.61
N ASN A 43 -2.85 14.09 -3.08
CA ASN A 43 -1.64 14.91 -3.19
C ASN A 43 -0.45 14.27 -2.45
N ASP A 44 -0.68 13.76 -1.25
CA ASP A 44 0.35 13.07 -0.46
C ASP A 44 0.74 11.74 -1.08
N ALA A 45 -0.24 11.02 -1.64
CA ALA A 45 0.00 9.73 -2.28
C ALA A 45 0.71 9.84 -3.63
N ILE A 46 0.47 10.91 -4.39
CA ILE A 46 0.92 11.03 -5.78
C ILE A 46 1.96 12.15 -5.92
N ASN A 47 1.56 13.40 -5.72
CA ASN A 47 2.37 14.57 -6.08
C ASN A 47 3.62 14.72 -5.20
N MET A 48 3.48 14.45 -3.89
CA MET A 48 4.60 14.52 -2.95
C MET A 48 5.67 13.44 -3.21
N ASN A 49 5.37 12.44 -4.04
CA ASN A 49 6.27 11.33 -4.36
C ASN A 49 6.91 11.43 -5.76
N TYR A 50 6.75 12.56 -6.46
CA TYR A 50 7.42 12.80 -7.74
C TYR A 50 8.94 12.95 -7.61
N GLY A 51 9.44 13.25 -6.40
CA GLY A 51 10.85 13.47 -6.10
C GLY A 51 11.23 14.95 -6.06
N ILE A 52 12.52 15.21 -5.93
CA ILE A 52 13.07 16.57 -5.79
C ILE A 52 13.01 17.27 -7.15
N SER A 53 12.34 18.43 -7.19
CA SER A 53 12.50 19.44 -8.24
C SER A 53 13.89 20.07 -8.15
N ASP A 54 14.55 20.30 -9.28
CA ASP A 54 15.94 20.78 -9.47
C ASP A 54 16.33 22.13 -8.80
N GLU A 55 15.65 22.54 -7.73
CA GLU A 55 15.99 23.73 -6.98
C GLU A 55 17.11 23.39 -5.97
N PRO A 56 18.22 24.14 -5.98
CA PRO A 56 19.35 23.90 -5.08
C PRO A 56 18.98 24.38 -3.68
N ASP A 57 18.20 23.59 -2.96
CA ASP A 57 17.89 23.88 -1.57
C ASP A 57 19.06 23.38 -0.71
N GLU A 58 19.75 24.29 -0.02
CA GLU A 58 20.93 24.04 0.82
C GLU A 58 20.62 23.21 2.09
N SER A 59 19.53 22.43 2.09
CA SER A 59 19.17 21.52 3.17
C SER A 59 19.20 20.07 2.68
N ASP A 60 20.41 19.54 2.59
CA ASP A 60 20.76 18.14 2.24
C ASP A 60 20.30 17.11 3.30
N CYS A 61 19.15 17.33 3.96
CA CYS A 61 18.74 16.63 5.16
C CYS A 61 17.35 15.95 5.06
N GLN A 62 16.59 16.10 3.98
CA GLN A 62 15.36 15.33 3.82
C GLN A 62 15.62 14.01 3.07
N PRO A 63 15.24 12.85 3.64
CA PRO A 63 15.41 11.58 2.97
C PRO A 63 14.61 11.56 1.67
N GLN A 64 15.31 11.32 0.56
CA GLN A 64 14.77 11.28 -0.80
C GLN A 64 13.71 10.17 -0.89
N SER A 65 12.45 10.54 -0.68
CA SER A 65 11.31 9.64 -0.82
C SER A 65 10.73 9.84 -2.21
N THR A 66 10.79 8.80 -3.04
CA THR A 66 10.35 8.87 -4.44
C THR A 66 9.49 7.66 -4.76
N ALA A 67 8.53 7.84 -5.67
CA ALA A 67 7.78 6.73 -6.22
C ALA A 67 8.72 5.76 -6.94
N TYR A 68 8.75 4.51 -6.49
CA TYR A 68 9.58 3.45 -7.05
C TYR A 68 8.79 2.51 -7.95
N ILE A 69 7.57 2.13 -7.54
CA ILE A 69 6.67 1.27 -8.33
C ILE A 69 5.29 1.93 -8.40
N LEU A 70 4.71 1.94 -9.60
CA LEU A 70 3.35 2.40 -9.84
C LEU A 70 2.48 1.22 -10.30
N VAL A 71 1.35 1.02 -9.63
CA VAL A 71 0.39 -0.04 -9.98
C VAL A 71 -0.83 0.58 -10.62
N TYR A 72 -1.12 0.18 -11.85
CA TYR A 72 -2.28 0.64 -12.61
C TYR A 72 -3.22 -0.53 -12.89
N ILE A 73 -4.52 -0.25 -12.82
CA ILE A 73 -5.59 -1.16 -13.26
C ILE A 73 -6.22 -0.59 -14.52
N ALA A 74 -6.40 -1.43 -15.54
CA ALA A 74 -7.06 -1.04 -16.79
C ALA A 74 -8.51 -0.60 -16.50
N LYS A 75 -8.97 0.50 -17.13
CA LYS A 75 -10.28 1.09 -16.80
C LYS A 75 -11.44 0.12 -17.00
N ASN A 76 -11.39 -0.69 -18.06
CA ASN A 76 -12.39 -1.71 -18.38
C ASN A 76 -12.35 -2.94 -17.47
N ALA A 77 -11.23 -3.20 -16.79
CA ALA A 77 -11.07 -4.33 -15.89
C ALA A 77 -11.27 -3.95 -14.40
N LYS A 78 -11.60 -2.68 -14.12
CA LYS A 78 -11.68 -2.16 -12.74
C LYS A 78 -12.65 -2.97 -11.88
N GLU A 79 -13.85 -3.23 -12.39
CA GLU A 79 -14.92 -3.91 -11.65
C GLU A 79 -14.59 -5.38 -11.37
N GLU A 80 -13.93 -6.04 -12.32
CA GLU A 80 -13.49 -7.43 -12.16
C GLU A 80 -12.33 -7.56 -11.16
N VAL A 81 -11.31 -6.71 -11.31
CA VAL A 81 -10.10 -6.75 -10.49
C VAL A 81 -10.36 -6.31 -9.05
N LEU A 82 -11.24 -5.34 -8.83
CA LEU A 82 -11.60 -4.83 -7.50
C LEU A 82 -12.92 -5.36 -6.97
N ARG A 83 -13.38 -6.53 -7.44
CA ARG A 83 -14.61 -7.14 -6.94
C ARG A 83 -14.50 -7.36 -5.41
N PRO A 84 -15.57 -7.07 -4.64
CA PRO A 84 -15.57 -7.36 -3.20
C PRO A 84 -15.31 -8.86 -2.96
N VAL A 85 -14.42 -9.17 -2.03
CA VAL A 85 -14.19 -10.53 -1.55
C VAL A 85 -15.14 -10.79 -0.39
N THR A 86 -15.93 -11.85 -0.51
CA THR A 86 -16.93 -12.25 0.47
C THR A 86 -16.50 -13.53 1.19
N GLU A 87 -17.22 -13.90 2.25
CA GLU A 87 -17.00 -15.17 2.94
C GLU A 87 -17.20 -16.40 2.05
N GLU A 88 -18.04 -16.29 1.02
CA GLU A 88 -18.33 -17.37 0.08
C GLU A 88 -17.15 -17.64 -0.87
N ASP A 89 -16.29 -16.64 -1.10
CA ASP A 89 -15.06 -16.80 -1.87
C ASP A 89 -13.98 -17.58 -1.09
N ILE A 90 -14.15 -17.73 0.23
CA ILE A 90 -13.19 -18.40 1.12
C ILE A 90 -13.66 -19.83 1.43
N THR A 91 -12.95 -20.83 0.92
CA THR A 91 -13.26 -22.25 1.14
C THR A 91 -13.31 -22.62 2.62
N ALA A 92 -14.34 -23.37 3.03
CA ALA A 92 -14.57 -23.79 4.41
C ALA A 92 -13.39 -24.55 5.04
N SER A 93 -12.65 -25.34 4.24
CA SER A 93 -11.46 -26.06 4.72
C SER A 93 -10.34 -25.14 5.18
N LEU A 94 -10.08 -24.05 4.46
CA LEU A 94 -9.09 -23.04 4.85
C LEU A 94 -9.52 -22.32 6.12
N ARG A 95 -10.81 -21.95 6.20
CA ARG A 95 -11.37 -21.29 7.39
C ARG A 95 -11.20 -22.13 8.64
N LYS A 96 -11.54 -23.42 8.57
CA LYS A 96 -11.39 -24.34 9.71
C LYS A 96 -9.93 -24.45 10.15
N ARG A 97 -9.00 -24.59 9.21
CA ARG A 97 -7.57 -24.69 9.52
C ARG A 97 -7.04 -23.44 10.24
N PHE A 98 -7.37 -22.24 9.77
CA PHE A 98 -6.93 -21.00 10.43
C PHE A 98 -7.54 -20.84 11.83
N GLN A 99 -8.76 -21.31 12.06
CA GLN A 99 -9.39 -21.31 13.39
C GLN A 99 -8.67 -22.26 14.36
N GLU A 100 -8.28 -23.45 13.90
CA GLU A 100 -7.49 -24.41 14.68
C GLU A 100 -6.10 -23.86 15.02
N GLU A 101 -5.43 -23.23 14.05
CA GLU A 101 -4.13 -22.58 14.26
C GLU A 101 -4.22 -21.46 15.32
N GLN A 102 -5.25 -20.60 15.24
CA GLN A 102 -5.46 -19.53 16.23
C GLN A 102 -5.71 -20.08 17.65
N GLN A 103 -6.56 -21.09 17.79
CA GLN A 103 -6.84 -21.73 19.09
C GLN A 103 -5.59 -22.36 19.69
N SER A 104 -4.75 -23.00 18.86
CA SER A 104 -3.51 -23.60 19.34
C SER A 104 -2.46 -22.59 19.81
N VAL A 105 -2.48 -21.37 19.27
CA VAL A 105 -1.61 -20.29 19.73
C VAL A 105 -2.11 -19.76 21.07
N ASP A 106 -3.42 -19.52 21.20
CA ASP A 106 -4.04 -19.00 22.42
C ASP A 106 -3.97 -20.00 23.60
N GLU A 107 -3.88 -21.31 23.35
CA GLU A 107 -3.69 -22.36 24.37
C GLU A 107 -2.23 -22.51 24.86
N ASN A 108 -1.25 -21.96 24.13
CA ASN A 108 0.17 -22.06 24.45
C ASN A 108 0.77 -20.79 25.09
N ASP A 109 -0.04 -19.72 25.25
CA ASP A 109 0.27 -18.52 26.04
C ASP A 109 -0.32 -18.60 27.47
#